data_AF-A0A2E9M2V8-F1
#
_entry.id   AF-A0A2E9M2V8-F1
#
_cell.length_a   1.000
_cell.length_b   1.000
_cell.length_c   1.000
_cell.angle_alpha   90.00
_cell.angle_beta   90.00
_cell.angle_gamma   90.00
#
_symmetry.space_group_name_H-M   'P 1'
#
loop_
_entity.id
_entity.type
_entity.pdbx_description
1 polymer ?
#
loop_
_entity_poly.entity_id
_entity_poly.type
_entity_poly.pdbx_seq_one_letter_code
_entity_poly.pdbx_strand_id
1 'polypeptide(L)'
;MSENVTFKIFRGLPDGDGDPFGEMVDYTVEMDEGMVVLDVIHRIQAEHAPDLSCRWNCKAGKCGSCSAEVNGKPRLMCMTRMEEVMEETPNGE
;
A
#
# COMPACT_ATOMS: atom_id res chain seq x y z
N MET A 1 9.19 -8.02 16.24
CA MET A 1 9.65 -6.67 16.66
C MET A 1 8.96 -5.68 15.73
N SER A 2 8.54 -4.52 16.20
CA SER A 2 7.83 -3.54 15.38
C SER A 2 8.82 -2.50 14.85
N GLU A 3 8.83 -2.27 13.53
CA GLU A 3 9.73 -1.33 12.86
C GLU A 3 8.92 -0.25 12.15
N ASN A 4 9.37 1.00 12.16
CA ASN A 4 8.69 2.07 11.42
C ASN A 4 9.03 1.97 9.93
N VAL A 5 8.01 1.91 9.10
CA VAL A 5 8.13 1.92 7.63
C VAL A 5 7.44 3.15 7.07
N THR A 6 8.03 3.75 6.03
CA THR A 6 7.42 4.89 5.31
C THR A 6 6.88 4.41 3.98
N PHE A 7 5.60 4.67 3.74
CA PHE A 7 4.90 4.36 2.51
C PHE A 7 4.65 5.63 1.71
N LYS A 8 5.07 5.64 0.46
CA LYS A 8 4.68 6.67 -0.51
C LYS A 8 3.44 6.20 -1.25
N ILE A 9 2.30 6.84 -0.99
CA ILE A 9 1.01 6.45 -1.56
C ILE A 9 0.52 7.55 -2.50
N PHE A 10 0.14 7.16 -3.72
CA PHE A 10 -0.49 8.09 -4.65
C PHE A 10 -1.85 8.54 -4.10
N ARG A 11 -2.03 9.85 -3.98
CA ARG A 11 -3.25 10.51 -3.53
C ARG A 11 -3.72 11.43 -4.65
N GLY A 12 -4.91 11.14 -5.18
CA GLY A 12 -5.43 11.87 -6.31
C GLY A 12 -6.85 11.47 -6.66
N LEU A 13 -7.46 12.29 -7.52
CA LEU A 13 -8.72 12.00 -8.17
C LEU A 13 -8.46 11.98 -9.68
N PRO A 14 -9.20 11.16 -10.45
CA PRO A 14 -9.16 11.27 -11.89
C PRO A 14 -9.59 12.68 -12.31
N ASP A 15 -8.96 13.21 -13.35
CA ASP A 15 -9.36 14.47 -13.97
C ASP A 15 -10.63 14.31 -14.84
N GLY A 16 -10.95 15.32 -15.64
CA GLY A 16 -12.13 15.31 -16.51
C GLY A 16 -12.09 14.25 -17.62
N ASP A 17 -10.90 13.79 -17.99
CA ASP A 17 -10.67 12.78 -19.03
C ASP A 17 -10.50 11.38 -18.43
N GLY A 18 -10.41 11.28 -17.09
CA GLY A 18 -10.28 10.03 -16.35
C GLY A 18 -8.84 9.65 -16.02
N ASP A 19 -7.87 10.52 -16.36
CA ASP A 19 -6.46 10.28 -16.07
C ASP A 19 -6.17 10.54 -14.59
N PRO A 20 -5.35 9.70 -13.92
CA PRO A 20 -5.01 9.90 -12.52
C PRO A 20 -4.28 11.24 -12.31
N PHE A 21 -4.90 12.16 -11.57
CA PHE A 21 -4.29 13.44 -11.19
C PHE A 21 -4.07 13.50 -9.68
N GLY A 22 -2.82 13.63 -9.25
CA GLY A 22 -2.46 13.57 -7.85
C GLY A 22 -0.96 13.60 -7.58
N GLU A 23 -0.59 13.34 -6.34
CA GLU A 23 0.78 13.34 -5.87
C GLU A 23 1.07 12.15 -4.95
N MET A 24 2.35 11.83 -4.78
CA MET A 24 2.79 10.84 -3.80
C MET A 24 2.85 11.49 -2.42
N VAL A 25 2.19 10.90 -1.44
CA VAL A 25 2.16 11.37 -0.05
C VAL A 25 2.77 10.31 0.85
N ASP A 26 3.65 10.74 1.75
CA ASP A 26 4.39 9.87 2.66
C ASP A 26 3.59 9.62 3.94
N TYR A 27 3.49 8.37 4.35
CA TYR A 27 2.88 7.92 5.61
C TYR A 27 3.82 7.00 6.34
N THR A 28 4.18 7.33 7.59
CA THR A 28 5.02 6.49 8.44
C THR A 28 4.15 5.77 9.45
N VAL A 29 4.24 4.44 9.49
CA VAL A 29 3.49 3.58 10.43
C VAL A 29 4.39 2.49 11.00
N GLU A 30 4.01 1.98 12.16
CA GLU A 30 4.63 0.78 12.71
C GLU A 30 4.25 -0.44 11.84
N MET A 31 5.23 -1.28 11.52
CA MET A 31 5.07 -2.55 10.82
C MET A 31 5.33 -3.69 11.79
N ASP A 32 4.40 -4.64 11.84
CA ASP A 32 4.56 -5.87 12.60
C ASP A 32 5.00 -7.03 11.71
N GLU A 33 5.66 -8.02 12.32
CA GLU A 33 6.13 -9.23 11.64
C GLU A 33 4.98 -9.99 10.97
N GLY A 34 5.21 -10.48 9.75
CA GLY A 34 4.21 -11.24 8.99
C GLY A 34 3.11 -10.40 8.32
N MET A 35 3.14 -9.07 8.44
CA MET A 35 2.22 -8.20 7.70
C MET A 35 2.40 -8.32 6.18
N VAL A 36 1.29 -8.17 5.47
CA VAL A 36 1.27 -7.95 4.01
C VAL A 36 0.99 -6.49 3.71
N VAL A 37 1.28 -6.05 2.48
CA VAL A 37 1.06 -4.65 2.05
C VAL A 37 -0.35 -4.16 2.38
N LEU A 38 -1.37 -5.00 2.19
CA LEU A 38 -2.76 -4.63 2.49
C LEU A 38 -2.99 -4.31 3.97
N ASP A 39 -2.29 -4.98 4.89
CA ASP A 39 -2.43 -4.72 6.33
C ASP A 39 -1.88 -3.33 6.67
N VAL A 40 -0.75 -2.96 6.06
CA VAL A 40 -0.14 -1.64 6.25
C VAL A 40 -1.04 -0.53 5.65
N ILE A 41 -1.63 -0.76 4.47
CA ILE A 41 -2.60 0.18 3.87
C ILE A 41 -3.82 0.37 4.77
N HIS A 42 -4.34 -0.69 5.39
CA HIS A 42 -5.44 -0.57 6.34
C HIS A 42 -5.05 0.19 7.62
N ARG A 43 -3.83 -0.01 8.12
CA ARG A 43 -3.31 0.76 9.25
C ARG A 43 -3.23 2.26 8.91
N ILE A 44 -2.62 2.60 7.77
CA ILE A 44 -2.56 3.98 7.27
C ILE A 44 -3.96 4.59 7.13
N GLN A 45 -4.90 3.83 6.56
CA GLN A 45 -6.29 4.27 6.41
C GLN A 45 -6.96 4.54 7.77
N ALA A 46 -6.75 3.67 8.76
CA ALA A 46 -7.36 3.81 10.07
C ALA A 46 -6.75 4.95 10.91
N GLU A 47 -5.44 5.15 10.82
CA GLU A 47 -4.69 6.01 11.74
C GLU A 47 -4.36 7.40 11.16
N HIS A 48 -4.12 7.49 9.86
CA HIS A 48 -3.59 8.71 9.23
C HIS A 48 -4.48 9.27 8.12
N ALA A 49 -5.12 8.42 7.32
CA ALA A 49 -5.87 8.83 6.14
C ALA A 49 -7.20 8.07 5.98
N PRO A 50 -8.24 8.39 6.80
CA PRO A 50 -9.55 7.74 6.72
C PRO A 50 -10.26 7.87 5.37
N ASP A 51 -9.85 8.85 4.56
CA ASP A 51 -10.33 9.12 3.21
C ASP A 51 -9.54 8.37 2.12
N LEU A 52 -8.53 7.56 2.48
CA LEU A 52 -7.77 6.74 1.56
C LEU A 52 -8.68 5.72 0.89
N SER A 53 -8.79 5.80 -0.44
CA SER A 53 -9.51 4.81 -1.22
C SER A 53 -8.68 3.53 -1.35
N CYS A 54 -9.19 2.41 -0.82
CA CYS A 54 -8.59 1.09 -0.95
C CYS A 54 -9.66 0.07 -1.31
N ARG A 55 -9.47 -0.66 -2.42
CA ARG A 55 -10.33 -1.81 -2.76
C ARG A 55 -9.72 -3.10 -2.25
N TRP A 56 -10.54 -3.88 -1.55
CA TRP A 56 -10.15 -5.19 -1.04
C TRP A 56 -11.41 -6.04 -0.78
N ASN A 57 -11.22 -7.36 -0.61
CA ASN A 57 -12.31 -8.26 -0.24
C ASN A 57 -11.78 -9.55 0.42
N CYS A 58 -11.38 -10.57 -0.38
CA CYS A 58 -11.19 -11.92 0.15
C CYS A 58 -9.97 -12.13 1.08
N LYS A 59 -8.98 -11.21 1.06
CA LYS A 59 -7.66 -11.35 1.70
C LYS A 59 -7.04 -12.77 1.61
N ALA A 60 -7.18 -13.40 0.44
CA ALA A 60 -6.79 -14.80 0.23
C ALA A 60 -6.20 -15.08 -1.16
N GLY A 61 -5.83 -14.04 -1.91
CA GLY A 61 -5.22 -14.16 -3.23
C GLY A 61 -6.13 -14.67 -4.36
N LYS A 62 -7.46 -14.69 -4.17
CA LYS A 62 -8.40 -15.28 -5.14
C LYS A 62 -9.15 -14.27 -6.01
N CYS A 63 -9.64 -13.19 -5.42
CA CYS A 63 -10.58 -12.28 -6.11
C CYS A 63 -9.92 -11.19 -6.96
N GLY A 64 -8.62 -10.93 -6.80
CA GLY A 64 -7.92 -9.84 -7.47
C GLY A 64 -8.32 -8.42 -7.05
N SER A 65 -9.25 -8.23 -6.12
CA SER A 65 -9.79 -6.90 -5.77
C SER A 65 -8.79 -5.93 -5.13
N CYS A 66 -7.69 -6.44 -4.55
CA CYS A 66 -6.62 -5.65 -3.94
C CYS A 66 -5.37 -5.58 -4.83
N SER A 67 -5.55 -5.62 -6.15
CA SER A 67 -4.46 -5.40 -7.09
C SER A 67 -4.02 -3.93 -7.04
N ALA A 68 -2.73 -3.70 -6.92
CA ALA A 68 -2.11 -2.38 -6.97
C ALA A 68 -0.70 -2.48 -7.54
N GLU A 69 -0.16 -1.35 -8.00
CA GLU A 69 1.27 -1.25 -8.28
C GLU A 69 2.01 -0.98 -6.98
N VAL A 70 2.99 -1.84 -6.66
CA VAL A 70 3.85 -1.73 -5.48
C VAL A 70 5.29 -1.73 -5.97
N ASN A 71 5.99 -0.62 -5.77
CA ASN A 71 7.36 -0.39 -6.27
C ASN A 71 7.51 -0.70 -7.77
N GLY A 72 6.58 -0.21 -8.59
CA GLY A 72 6.60 -0.39 -10.05
C GLY A 72 6.18 -1.77 -10.54
N LYS A 73 5.75 -2.68 -9.65
CA LYS A 73 5.34 -4.05 -10.00
C LYS A 73 3.84 -4.24 -9.70
N PRO A 74 3.06 -4.82 -10.63
CA PRO A 74 1.67 -5.18 -10.35
C PRO A 74 1.63 -6.34 -9.34
N ARG A 75 1.01 -6.11 -8.19
CA ARG A 75 0.96 -7.08 -7.08
C ARG A 75 -0.44 -7.18 -6.47
N LEU A 76 -0.73 -8.33 -5.86
CA LEU A 76 -1.89 -8.49 -4.98
C LEU A 76 -1.48 -8.11 -3.55
N MET A 77 -1.93 -6.95 -3.07
CA MET A 77 -1.49 -6.44 -1.76
C MET A 77 -1.75 -7.42 -0.60
N CYS A 78 -2.78 -8.26 -0.70
CA CYS A 78 -3.09 -9.27 0.33
C CYS A 78 -2.16 -10.48 0.35
N MET A 79 -1.35 -10.68 -0.69
CA MET A 79 -0.41 -11.80 -0.80
C MET A 79 1.05 -11.36 -0.77
N THR A 80 1.31 -10.06 -0.89
CA THR A 80 2.66 -9.49 -0.90
C THR A 80 3.13 -9.23 0.52
N ARG A 81 4.13 -9.99 0.97
CA ARG A 81 4.71 -9.84 2.31
C ARG A 81 5.52 -8.55 2.38
N MET A 82 5.48 -7.88 3.52
CA MET A 82 6.31 -6.71 3.74
C MET A 82 7.79 -7.01 3.72
N GLU A 83 8.22 -8.15 4.27
CA GLU A 83 9.61 -8.62 4.23
C GLU A 83 10.16 -8.64 2.79
N GLU A 84 9.39 -9.20 1.85
CA GLU A 84 9.75 -9.24 0.42
C GLU A 84 9.88 -7.83 -0.17
N VAL A 85 8.97 -6.92 0.18
CA VAL A 85 9.02 -5.53 -0.31
C VAL A 85 10.23 -4.80 0.25
N MET A 86 10.53 -4.99 1.54
CA MET A 86 11.68 -4.34 2.19
C MET A 86 13.01 -4.84 1.63
N GLU A 87 13.14 -6.13 1.34
CA GLU A 87 14.33 -6.70 0.69
C GLU A 87 14.55 -6.17 -0.73
N GLU A 88 13.47 -5.92 -1.47
CA GLU A 88 13.53 -5.37 -2.83
C GLU A 88 13.73 -3.85 -2.87
N THR A 89 13.42 -3.14 -1.78
CA THR A 89 13.49 -1.68 -1.73
C THR A 89 14.93 -1.22 -1.45
N PRO A 90 15.53 -0.39 -2.31
CA PRO A 90 16.87 0.12 -2.08
C PRO A 90 16.99 0.90 -0.75
N ASN A 91 18.16 0.81 -0.12
CA ASN A 91 18.43 1.54 1.12
C ASN A 91 18.23 3.05 0.93
N GLY A 92 17.29 3.62 1.69
CA GLY A 92 17.00 5.06 1.70
C GLY A 92 15.80 5.48 0.85
N GLU A 93 15.05 4.53 0.29
CA GLU A 93 13.78 4.79 -0.42
C GLU A 93 12.53 4.37 0.37
#